data_AF-A0A2R6J7M4-F1
#
_entry.id   AF-A0A2R6J7M4-F1
#
_cell.length_a   1.000
_cell.length_b   1.000
_cell.length_c   1.000
_cell.angle_alpha   90.00
_cell.angle_beta   90.00
_cell.angle_gamma   90.00
#
_symmetry.space_group_name_H-M   'P 1'
#
loop_
_entity.id
_entity.type
_entity.pdbx_description
1 polymer ?
#
loop_
_entity_poly.entity_id
_entity_poly.type
_entity_poly.pdbx_seq_one_letter_code
_entity_poly.pdbx_strand_id
1 'polypeptide(L)'
;MTTIPVAVPRKGRPLEAVLERVAGLADAEAVADEVASTLRYEKAVTKGRQTESRGIYERLADYSSTDRHAPEFTLLRDGRAGMPRRVVFDSLVVDIGDRELHLVGREEPFRALRKHEFALGFDSADLV
;
A
#
# COMPACT_ATOMS: atom_id res chain seq x y z
N MET A 1 -16.14 2.88 -17.88
CA MET A 1 -15.20 3.46 -16.89
C MET A 1 -13.78 3.26 -17.38
N THR A 2 -12.92 4.26 -17.22
CA THR A 2 -11.49 4.13 -17.52
C THR A 2 -10.74 3.95 -16.21
N THR A 3 -9.90 2.92 -16.16
CA THR A 3 -9.04 2.65 -15.01
C THR A 3 -7.69 3.32 -15.20
N ILE A 4 -7.27 4.10 -14.20
CA ILE A 4 -6.01 4.85 -14.20
C ILE A 4 -5.09 4.21 -13.17
N PRO A 5 -4.02 3.51 -13.57
CA PRO A 5 -3.04 2.97 -12.64
C PRO A 5 -2.15 4.08 -12.09
N VAL A 6 -1.97 4.12 -10.77
CA VAL A 6 -1.11 5.08 -10.07
C VAL A 6 -0.19 4.34 -9.12
N ALA A 7 1.12 4.50 -9.32
CA ALA A 7 2.11 3.95 -8.42
C ALA A 7 2.08 4.68 -7.07
N VAL A 8 2.03 3.93 -5.97
CA VAL A 8 2.03 4.46 -4.61
C VAL A 8 3.08 3.79 -3.72
N PRO A 9 3.55 4.46 -2.65
CA PRO A 9 4.40 3.83 -1.65
C PRO A 9 3.69 2.64 -0.99
N ARG A 10 4.42 1.57 -0.66
CA ARG A 10 3.80 0.36 -0.08
C ARG A 10 3.52 0.41 1.43
N LYS A 11 4.00 1.43 2.14
CA LYS A 11 3.84 1.53 3.61
C LYS A 11 4.25 2.89 4.17
N GLY A 12 3.85 3.12 5.42
CA GLY A 12 4.29 4.25 6.22
C GLY A 12 3.57 5.54 5.86
N ARG A 13 4.09 6.67 6.37
CA ARG A 13 3.46 7.99 6.24
C ARG A 13 3.19 8.43 4.80
N PRO A 14 4.07 8.16 3.81
CA PRO A 14 3.78 8.52 2.42
C PRO A 14 2.54 7.82 1.86
N LEU A 15 2.34 6.53 2.15
CA LEU A 15 1.12 5.82 1.75
C LEU A 15 -0.10 6.38 2.48
N GLU A 16 -0.01 6.57 3.81
CA GLU A 16 -1.11 7.15 4.59
C GLU A 16 -1.58 8.50 4.03
N ALA A 17 -0.65 9.36 3.60
CA ALA A 17 -0.99 10.65 3.01
C ALA A 17 -1.68 10.54 1.64
N VAL A 18 -1.29 9.54 0.81
CA VAL A 18 -1.99 9.27 -0.46
C VAL A 18 -3.40 8.77 -0.19
N LEU A 19 -3.56 7.83 0.74
CA LEU A 19 -4.87 7.28 1.11
C LEU A 19 -5.80 8.35 1.67
N GLU A 20 -5.30 9.21 2.55
CA GLU A 20 -6.04 10.37 3.08
C GLU A 20 -6.49 11.31 1.96
N ARG A 21 -5.64 11.54 0.95
CA ARG A 21 -6.01 12.37 -0.20
C ARG A 21 -7.08 11.71 -1.08
N VAL A 22 -6.99 10.40 -1.30
CA VAL A 22 -7.98 9.65 -2.10
C VAL A 22 -9.32 9.61 -1.38
N ALA A 23 -9.33 9.34 -0.07
CA ALA A 23 -10.51 9.40 0.78
C ALA A 23 -11.17 10.79 0.77
N GLY A 24 -10.39 11.88 0.73
CA GLY A 24 -10.97 13.23 0.60
C GLY A 24 -11.60 13.54 -0.77
N LEU A 25 -11.42 12.68 -1.78
CA LEU A 25 -11.90 12.88 -3.15
C LEU A 25 -12.95 11.83 -3.58
N ALA A 26 -13.11 10.76 -2.82
CA ALA A 26 -13.95 9.61 -3.13
C ALA A 26 -14.55 9.05 -1.84
N ASP A 27 -15.65 8.30 -1.93
CA ASP A 27 -16.26 7.61 -0.78
C ASP A 27 -15.41 6.37 -0.40
N ALA A 28 -14.20 6.62 0.10
CA ALA A 28 -13.14 5.63 0.27
C ALA A 28 -12.47 5.70 1.66
N GLU A 29 -13.03 6.46 2.60
CA GLU A 29 -12.54 6.60 3.96
C GLU A 29 -12.40 5.25 4.66
N ALA A 30 -13.41 4.40 4.55
CA ALA A 30 -13.44 3.10 5.23
C ALA A 30 -12.27 2.21 4.78
N VAL A 31 -12.05 2.10 3.47
CA VAL A 31 -10.98 1.26 2.92
C VAL A 31 -9.59 1.89 3.14
N ALA A 32 -9.49 3.22 3.12
CA ALA A 32 -8.25 3.92 3.47
C ALA A 32 -7.83 3.66 4.92
N ASP A 33 -8.78 3.72 5.86
CA ASP A 33 -8.55 3.43 7.27
C ASP A 33 -8.23 1.96 7.52
N GLU A 34 -8.87 1.04 6.79
CA GLU A 34 -8.56 -0.39 6.81
C GLU A 34 -7.09 -0.65 6.43
N VAL A 35 -6.63 -0.08 5.32
CA VAL A 35 -5.23 -0.21 4.89
C VAL A 35 -4.28 0.36 5.94
N ALA A 36 -4.55 1.58 6.42
CA ALA A 36 -3.69 2.25 7.37
C ALA A 36 -3.61 1.50 8.71
N SER A 37 -4.74 1.02 9.23
CA SER A 37 -4.83 0.29 10.49
C SER A 37 -4.14 -1.08 10.39
N THR A 38 -4.36 -1.84 9.32
CA THR A 38 -3.70 -3.12 9.05
C THR A 38 -2.18 -2.96 9.01
N LEU A 39 -1.66 -1.96 8.30
CA LEU A 39 -0.21 -1.73 8.23
C LEU A 39 0.38 -1.23 9.55
N ARG A 40 -0.38 -0.46 10.36
CA ARG A 40 0.04 -0.04 11.70
C ARG A 40 0.07 -1.22 12.66
N TYR A 41 -0.91 -2.11 12.59
CA TYR A 41 -0.96 -3.37 13.34
C TYR A 41 0.26 -4.25 13.03
N GLU A 42 0.51 -4.52 11.75
CA GLU A 42 1.65 -5.34 11.32
C GLU A 42 3.00 -4.74 11.72
N LYS A 43 3.10 -3.40 11.69
CA LYS A 43 4.26 -2.67 12.22
C LYS A 43 4.41 -2.87 13.73
N ALA A 44 3.32 -2.86 14.51
CA ALA A 44 3.35 -3.08 15.95
C ALA A 44 3.79 -4.51 16.29
N VAL A 45 3.25 -5.51 15.59
CA VAL A 45 3.65 -6.92 15.70
C VAL A 45 5.14 -7.08 15.37
N THR A 46 5.61 -6.54 14.24
CA THR A 46 7.02 -6.58 13.84
C THR A 46 7.95 -5.92 14.87
N LYS A 47 7.45 -4.93 15.63
CA LYS A 47 8.20 -4.22 16.67
C LYS A 47 8.04 -4.85 18.06
N GLY A 48 7.34 -5.97 18.19
CA GLY A 48 7.07 -6.61 19.48
C GLY A 48 6.21 -5.76 20.42
N ARG A 49 5.49 -4.77 19.89
CA ARG A 49 4.56 -3.93 20.67
C ARG A 49 3.16 -4.51 20.73
N GLN A 50 2.90 -5.54 19.94
CA GLN A 50 1.64 -6.27 19.88
C GLN A 50 1.97 -7.75 19.77
N THR A 51 1.28 -8.55 20.58
CA THR A 51 1.38 -10.01 20.55
C THR A 51 0.38 -10.54 19.55
N GLU A 52 0.83 -11.46 18.70
CA GLU A 52 0.00 -12.10 17.68
C GLU A 52 0.43 -13.57 17.61
N SER A 53 -0.54 -14.46 17.79
CA SER A 53 -0.35 -15.90 17.81
C SER A 53 -0.35 -16.51 16.40
N ARG A 54 -1.04 -15.86 15.45
CA ARG A 54 -1.14 -16.30 14.06
C ARG A 54 0.16 -16.09 13.30
N GLY A 55 0.48 -17.02 12.42
CA GLY A 55 1.63 -16.91 11.52
C GLY A 55 1.44 -15.78 10.50
N ILE A 56 2.52 -15.24 9.93
CA ILE A 56 2.41 -14.14 8.95
C ILE A 56 1.58 -14.51 7.70
N TYR A 57 1.63 -15.77 7.28
CA TYR A 57 0.87 -16.26 6.14
C TYR A 57 -0.63 -16.37 6.42
N GLU A 58 -0.99 -16.77 7.64
CA GLU A 58 -2.37 -16.84 8.09
C GLU A 58 -2.98 -15.44 8.12
N ARG A 59 -2.27 -14.47 8.71
CA ARG A 59 -2.73 -13.07 8.70
C ARG A 59 -2.82 -12.47 7.31
N LEU A 60 -1.85 -12.78 6.45
CA LEU A 60 -1.94 -12.32 5.06
C LEU A 60 -3.17 -12.89 4.37
N ALA A 61 -3.49 -14.16 4.58
CA ALA A 61 -4.69 -14.77 4.03
C ALA A 61 -5.96 -14.08 4.56
N ASP A 62 -5.99 -13.69 5.84
CA ASP A 62 -7.12 -12.93 6.41
C ASP A 62 -7.29 -11.53 5.80
N TYR A 63 -6.20 -10.91 5.32
CA TYR A 63 -6.25 -9.62 4.65
C TYR A 63 -6.48 -9.71 3.14
N SER A 64 -6.45 -10.91 2.56
CA SER A 64 -6.55 -11.10 1.11
C SER A 64 -8.01 -11.23 0.67
N SER A 65 -8.35 -10.65 -0.46
CA SER A 65 -9.70 -10.67 -1.03
C SER A 65 -9.66 -10.97 -2.52
N THR A 66 -10.77 -11.47 -3.08
CA THR A 66 -10.97 -11.54 -4.54
C THR A 66 -11.67 -10.31 -5.09
N ASP A 67 -12.16 -9.42 -4.21
CA ASP A 67 -12.77 -8.16 -4.60
C ASP A 67 -11.67 -7.12 -4.88
N ARG A 68 -11.69 -6.55 -6.09
CA ARG A 68 -10.73 -5.52 -6.51
C ARG A 68 -10.86 -4.20 -5.76
N HIS A 69 -12.01 -3.95 -5.13
CA HIS A 69 -12.25 -2.77 -4.29
C HIS A 69 -11.88 -3.00 -2.82
N ALA A 70 -11.56 -4.25 -2.46
CA ALA A 70 -10.90 -4.55 -1.21
C ALA A 70 -9.37 -4.36 -1.36
N PRO A 71 -8.68 -4.00 -0.27
CA PRO A 71 -7.24 -3.78 -0.32
C PRO A 71 -6.47 -5.09 -0.37
N GLU A 72 -5.51 -5.17 -1.28
CA GLU A 72 -4.59 -6.30 -1.39
C GLU A 72 -3.26 -6.00 -0.70
N PHE A 73 -2.69 -7.05 -0.12
CA PHE A 73 -1.42 -6.99 0.58
C PHE A 73 -0.47 -8.08 0.09
N THR A 74 0.82 -7.85 0.28
CA THR A 74 1.85 -8.82 -0.08
C THR A 74 2.96 -8.88 0.95
N LEU A 75 3.82 -9.89 0.86
CA LEU A 75 5.00 -10.00 1.71
C LEU A 75 6.21 -9.39 1.01
N LEU A 76 6.78 -8.38 1.66
CA LEU A 76 8.09 -7.87 1.31
C LEU A 76 9.18 -8.50 2.17
N ARG A 77 10.20 -9.07 1.53
CA ARG A 77 11.41 -9.52 2.21
C ARG A 77 12.31 -8.32 2.47
N ASP A 78 12.60 -8.03 3.73
CA ASP A 78 13.62 -7.03 4.07
C ASP A 78 15.00 -7.60 3.68
N GLY A 79 15.75 -6.88 2.84
CA GLY A 79 17.06 -7.33 2.35
C GLY A 79 18.16 -7.36 3.41
N ARG A 80 17.89 -6.88 4.64
CA ARG A 80 18.85 -6.93 5.75
C ARG A 80 18.87 -8.32 6.38
N ALA A 81 20.07 -8.80 6.70
CA ALA A 81 20.25 -10.05 7.44
C ALA A 81 19.43 -10.04 8.75
N GLY A 82 18.67 -11.10 8.98
CA GLY A 82 17.91 -11.30 10.22
C GLY A 82 16.55 -10.58 10.31
N MET A 83 16.08 -9.92 9.24
CA MET A 83 14.76 -9.27 9.26
C MET A 83 13.66 -10.16 8.65
N PRO A 84 12.53 -10.37 9.35
CA PRO A 84 11.43 -11.19 8.86
C PRO A 84 10.72 -10.54 7.67
N ARG A 85 10.02 -11.38 6.87
CA ARG A 85 9.05 -10.92 5.86
C ARG A 85 8.04 -9.96 6.53
N ARG A 86 7.61 -8.92 5.83
CA ARG A 86 6.64 -7.93 6.34
C ARG A 86 5.47 -7.81 5.38
N VAL A 87 4.27 -7.72 5.93
CA VAL A 87 3.08 -7.35 5.17
C VAL A 87 3.22 -5.90 4.71
N VAL A 88 2.94 -5.64 3.45
CA VAL A 88 2.94 -4.32 2.81
C VAL A 88 1.74 -4.20 1.88
N PHE A 89 1.31 -2.97 1.60
CA PHE A 89 0.26 -2.70 0.63
C PHE A 89 0.69 -3.15 -0.77
N ASP A 90 -0.24 -3.78 -1.51
CA ASP A 90 -0.03 -4.21 -2.89
C ASP A 90 -0.91 -3.45 -3.88
N SER A 91 -2.23 -3.47 -3.72
CA SER A 91 -3.11 -2.72 -4.62
C SER A 91 -4.48 -2.40 -4.02
N LEU A 92 -5.14 -1.40 -4.59
CA LEU A 92 -6.53 -1.05 -4.28
C LEU A 92 -7.16 -0.33 -5.47
N VAL A 93 -8.40 -0.68 -5.82
CA VAL A 93 -9.19 0.09 -6.79
C VAL A 93 -10.21 0.95 -6.06
N VAL A 94 -10.21 2.25 -6.36
CA VAL A 94 -11.15 3.23 -5.80
C VAL A 94 -11.91 3.91 -6.92
N ASP A 95 -13.22 4.01 -6.80
CA ASP A 95 -14.05 4.77 -7.73
C ASP A 95 -13.95 6.27 -7.44
N ILE A 96 -13.70 7.06 -8.50
CA ILE A 96 -13.63 8.52 -8.43
C ILE A 96 -14.50 9.08 -9.57
N GLY A 97 -15.79 9.24 -9.30
CA GLY A 97 -16.76 9.71 -10.29
C GLY A 97 -16.96 8.71 -11.44
N ASP A 98 -16.60 9.10 -12.66
CA ASP A 98 -16.70 8.27 -13.87
C ASP A 98 -15.43 7.42 -14.16
N ARG A 99 -14.44 7.49 -13.27
CA ARG A 99 -13.13 6.83 -13.39
C ARG A 99 -12.87 5.89 -12.23
N GLU A 100 -12.02 4.92 -12.48
CA GLU A 100 -11.44 4.07 -11.44
C GLU A 100 -9.98 4.44 -11.27
N LEU A 101 -9.55 4.64 -10.04
CA LEU A 101 -8.15 4.77 -9.68
C LEU A 101 -7.64 3.42 -9.20
N HIS A 102 -6.64 2.86 -9.87
CA HIS A 102 -5.97 1.64 -9.43
C HIS A 102 -4.64 2.02 -8.77
N LEU A 103 -4.64 2.07 -7.44
CA LEU A 103 -3.44 2.29 -6.65
C LEU A 103 -2.60 1.03 -6.68
N VAL A 104 -1.37 1.13 -7.19
CA VAL A 104 -0.43 0.02 -7.30
C VAL A 104 0.78 0.30 -6.41
N GLY A 105 0.93 -0.49 -5.35
CA GLY A 105 2.04 -0.44 -4.43
C GLY A 105 3.34 -0.80 -5.13
N ARG A 106 4.28 0.14 -5.22
CA ARG A 106 5.62 -0.08 -5.76
C ARG A 106 6.68 0.11 -4.69
N GLU A 107 7.70 -0.76 -4.71
CA GLU A 107 8.92 -0.46 -3.96
C GLU A 107 9.49 0.84 -4.52
N GLU A 108 9.68 1.81 -3.63
CA GLU A 108 9.95 3.19 -3.99
C GLU A 108 11.07 3.36 -5.05
N PRO A 109 10.81 4.03 -6.18
CA PRO A 109 11.80 4.93 -6.78
C PRO A 109 12.02 6.18 -5.86
N PHE A 110 11.08 6.45 -4.94
CA PHE A 110 11.07 7.60 -4.03
C PHE A 110 12.19 7.68 -3.00
N ARG A 111 12.89 6.58 -2.66
CA ARG A 111 14.08 6.66 -1.80
C ARG A 111 15.26 7.31 -2.52
N ALA A 112 15.32 7.20 -3.86
CA ALA A 112 16.27 7.91 -4.70
C ALA A 112 15.94 9.41 -4.80
N LEU A 113 14.64 9.76 -4.83
CA LEU A 113 14.15 11.14 -4.90
C LEU A 113 14.46 11.99 -3.65
N ARG A 114 14.83 11.37 -2.51
CA ARG A 114 15.30 12.13 -1.34
C ARG A 114 16.69 12.73 -1.47
N LYS A 115 17.49 12.33 -2.46
CA LYS A 115 18.87 12.82 -2.60
C LYS A 115 19.06 13.90 -3.65
N HIS A 116 18.28 13.92 -4.73
CA HIS A 116 18.38 14.95 -5.75
C HIS A 116 16.99 15.33 -6.27
N GLU A 117 16.75 16.63 -6.27
CA GLU A 117 15.57 17.33 -6.78
C GLU A 117 15.34 16.94 -8.25
N PHE A 118 14.31 16.16 -8.53
CA PHE A 118 13.83 15.92 -9.88
C PHE A 118 12.36 16.30 -9.96
N ALA A 119 12.01 17.03 -11.00
CA ALA A 119 10.62 17.30 -11.35
C ALA A 119 9.89 15.96 -11.49
N LEU A 120 8.66 15.91 -10.98
CA LEU A 120 7.77 14.77 -10.96
C LEU A 120 7.40 14.33 -12.39
N GLY A 121 8.35 13.67 -13.07
CA GLY A 121 8.15 13.04 -14.37
C GLY A 121 7.67 11.62 -14.14
N PHE A 122 6.35 11.44 -14.15
CA PHE A 122 5.74 10.12 -14.34
C PHE A 122 6.23 9.57 -15.68
N ASP A 123 7.05 8.52 -15.65
CA ASP A 123 7.40 7.76 -16.85
C ASP A 123 6.34 6.68 -17.07
N SER A 124 5.61 6.80 -18.17
CA SER A 124 4.60 5.84 -18.62
C SER A 124 5.20 4.52 -19.10
N ALA A 125 6.53 4.39 -19.14
CA ALA A 125 7.23 3.17 -19.56
C ALA A 125 7.17 1.99 -18.56
N ASP A 126 6.75 2.20 -17.31
CA ASP A 126 6.68 1.14 -16.27
C ASP A 126 5.33 0.38 -16.24
N LEU A 127 4.45 0.66 -17.21
CA LEU A 127 3.18 -0.03 -17.44
C LEU A 127 3.29 -0.91 -18.69
N VAL A 128 4.01 -2.03 -18.58
CA VAL A 128 3.99 -3.13 -19.56
C VAL A 128 3.39 -4.37 -18.93
#